data_AF-A0A8H3J0I3-F1
#
_entry.id   AF-A0A8H3J0I3-F1
#
_cell.length_a   1.000
_cell.length_b   1.000
_cell.length_c   1.000
_cell.angle_alpha   90.00
_cell.angle_beta   90.00
_cell.angle_gamma   90.00
#
_symmetry.space_group_name_H-M   'P 1'
#
loop_
_entity.id
_entity.type
_entity.pdbx_description
1 polymer ?
#
loop_
_entity_poly.entity_id
_entity_poly.type
_entity_poly.pdbx_seq_one_letter_code
_entity_poly.pdbx_strand_id
1 'polypeptide(L)'
;MSDSEYTLVTSSSHHKLSDDWIDINGAVGFNPDTALQAALRRQNPDLALTVTVSSNVALLQFAAAGHATADLDIVDESVLRYRYFYAGSARRGIPDALVESRTFAKYRYKWRTEYFIVYIVQIGYQQIQYILKEPAEGETIMSRNSVTDTLIATVGEWQKPEDSKFIYVYDGGLWQESRDLYAQVQKAEWEDVILKEDMKKTITDLMHKFFDSEDIYKDLGVPWKRGVIFHGPAGNGKTISIKALMHSLFRKYEDSIPSLYVKSAPQVWNIRNIFQMARYQAPCLLIFEDIDTIVTPNSRSYFFNEVDGLENNDGIFMVASTNHLDRLDPGLSSRPSRFDRKYLFPLPSEAERILYCDYWRAKLRTKPSIKFPKKLSPAIASITQDFSFAYLKEAFVATLLAIAGNRSEKDTRGCSDDEEEGGGGGDLDDYELWREMKTQVALLREDMDSRGVNACPTYHRQEPMDLVRTQGEAGTPAPTAAEPFSTLPFRPGASRAKRNLDNPRLTTTDRDARHAPLMTDGGMFVDSRFDGISSAGVGW
;
A
#
# COMPACT_ATOMS: atom_id res chain seq x y z
N MET A 1 12.82 -48.71 -63.82
CA MET A 1 13.96 -48.09 -63.12
C MET A 1 13.90 -46.60 -63.37
N SER A 2 14.22 -45.81 -62.34
CA SER A 2 14.16 -44.35 -62.13
C SER A 2 12.79 -43.71 -61.85
N ASP A 3 12.56 -43.56 -60.54
CA ASP A 3 12.32 -42.29 -59.83
C ASP A 3 10.91 -41.73 -59.52
N SER A 4 10.78 -41.53 -58.20
CA SER A 4 9.93 -40.63 -57.41
C SER A 4 8.49 -41.05 -57.13
N GLU A 5 8.24 -41.40 -55.86
CA GLU A 5 7.07 -40.95 -55.11
C GLU A 5 7.32 -41.18 -53.61
N TYR A 6 7.89 -40.17 -52.94
CA TYR A 6 7.73 -40.06 -51.49
C TYR A 6 6.33 -39.49 -51.22
N THR A 7 5.58 -40.11 -50.31
CA THR A 7 4.49 -39.44 -49.61
C THR A 7 4.87 -39.34 -48.14
N LEU A 8 5.27 -38.14 -47.72
CA LEU A 8 5.34 -37.76 -46.31
C LEU A 8 3.90 -37.73 -45.76
N VAL A 9 3.60 -38.62 -44.81
CA VAL A 9 2.39 -38.52 -44.00
C VAL A 9 2.59 -37.37 -43.02
N THR A 10 1.93 -36.25 -43.30
CA THR A 10 1.83 -35.10 -42.40
C THR A 10 1.15 -35.52 -41.10
N SER A 11 1.90 -35.57 -40.00
CA SER A 11 1.30 -35.47 -38.67
C SER A 11 1.02 -33.99 -38.43
N SER A 12 -0.25 -33.62 -38.58
CA SER A 12 -0.74 -32.30 -38.21
C SER A 12 -0.70 -32.16 -36.70
N SER A 13 0.40 -31.65 -36.14
CA SER A 13 0.33 -30.95 -34.85
C SER A 13 -0.34 -29.61 -35.13
N HIS A 14 -1.49 -29.37 -34.52
CA HIS A 14 -2.16 -28.08 -34.62
C HIS A 14 -1.24 -27.03 -34.00
N HIS A 15 -0.74 -26.13 -34.83
CA HIS A 15 -0.05 -24.91 -34.41
C HIS A 15 -0.93 -24.17 -33.41
N LYS A 16 -0.48 -24.00 -32.16
CA LYS A 16 -1.23 -23.33 -31.11
C LYS A 16 -0.76 -21.88 -31.01
N LEU A 17 -1.71 -20.96 -30.87
CA LEU A 17 -1.45 -19.55 -30.61
C LEU A 17 -0.53 -19.31 -29.38
N SER A 18 -0.50 -20.27 -28.45
CA SER A 18 0.41 -20.25 -27.31
C SER A 18 1.88 -20.36 -27.70
N ASP A 19 2.18 -21.11 -28.75
CA ASP A 19 3.56 -21.34 -29.21
C ASP A 19 4.07 -20.07 -29.90
N ASP A 20 3.23 -19.42 -30.70
CA ASP A 20 3.47 -18.07 -31.22
C ASP A 20 3.65 -17.04 -30.09
N TRP A 21 2.82 -17.07 -29.06
CA TRP A 21 2.88 -16.12 -27.94
C TRP A 21 4.16 -16.27 -27.10
N ILE A 22 4.64 -17.50 -26.90
CA ILE A 22 5.90 -17.80 -26.22
C ILE A 22 7.08 -17.29 -27.05
N ASP A 23 7.05 -17.48 -28.38
CA ASP A 23 8.11 -16.98 -29.27
C ASP A 23 8.09 -15.45 -29.39
N ILE A 24 6.89 -14.84 -29.44
CA ILE A 24 6.68 -13.39 -29.46
C ILE A 24 7.18 -12.73 -28.16
N ASN A 25 6.93 -13.34 -27.00
CA ASN A 25 7.43 -12.82 -25.71
C ASN A 25 8.86 -13.28 -25.38
N GLY A 26 9.38 -14.29 -26.08
CA GLY A 26 10.74 -14.81 -25.92
C GLY A 26 11.80 -13.98 -26.65
N ALA A 27 11.40 -13.15 -27.61
CA ALA A 27 12.31 -12.31 -28.39
C ALA A 27 12.60 -10.95 -27.71
N VAL A 28 13.77 -10.88 -27.07
CA VAL A 28 14.45 -9.69 -26.46
C VAL A 28 13.65 -8.98 -25.37
N GLY A 29 13.78 -9.52 -24.15
CA GLY A 29 13.17 -9.04 -22.91
C GLY A 29 12.83 -10.24 -22.02
N PHE A 30 13.86 -10.95 -21.54
CA PHE A 30 13.76 -12.25 -20.88
C PHE A 30 12.75 -12.25 -19.70
N ASN A 31 11.58 -12.85 -19.91
CA ASN A 31 10.66 -13.17 -18.81
C ASN A 31 10.94 -14.62 -18.33
N PRO A 32 11.62 -14.80 -17.19
CA PRO A 32 12.00 -16.12 -16.69
C PRO A 32 10.79 -17.01 -16.34
N ASP A 33 9.65 -16.42 -15.97
CA ASP A 33 8.44 -17.19 -15.66
C ASP A 33 7.87 -17.88 -16.90
N THR A 34 7.67 -17.13 -17.99
CA THR A 34 7.17 -17.68 -19.27
C THR A 34 8.07 -18.80 -19.79
N ALA A 35 9.38 -18.59 -19.74
CA ALA A 35 10.36 -19.58 -20.18
C ALA A 35 10.29 -20.87 -19.33
N LEU A 36 10.12 -20.72 -18.01
CA LEU A 36 10.05 -21.85 -17.09
C LEU A 36 8.73 -22.62 -17.24
N GLN A 37 7.60 -21.94 -17.42
CA GLN A 37 6.32 -22.61 -17.70
C GLN A 37 6.40 -23.44 -18.99
N ALA A 38 7.00 -22.88 -20.05
CA ALA A 38 7.21 -23.60 -21.31
C ALA A 38 8.16 -24.81 -21.16
N ALA A 39 9.19 -24.70 -20.32
CA ALA A 39 10.08 -25.82 -20.01
C ALA A 39 9.37 -26.93 -19.21
N LEU A 40 8.63 -26.57 -18.16
CA LEU A 40 7.92 -27.52 -17.31
C LEU A 40 6.83 -28.29 -18.08
N ARG A 41 6.10 -27.63 -18.99
CA ARG A 41 5.14 -28.28 -19.88
C ARG A 41 5.79 -29.25 -20.87
N ARG A 42 6.97 -28.93 -21.39
CA ARG A 42 7.71 -29.84 -22.28
C ARG A 42 8.25 -31.06 -21.53
N GLN A 43 8.69 -30.89 -20.29
CA GLN A 43 9.21 -31.98 -19.47
C GLN A 43 8.10 -32.88 -18.90
N ASN A 44 6.91 -32.33 -18.67
CA ASN A 44 5.78 -33.02 -18.06
C ASN A 44 4.53 -32.90 -18.97
N PRO A 45 4.52 -33.55 -20.15
CA PRO A 45 3.47 -33.35 -21.15
C PRO A 45 2.08 -33.84 -20.70
N ASP A 46 2.03 -34.76 -19.74
CA ASP A 46 0.79 -35.40 -19.28
C ASP A 46 0.20 -34.74 -18.01
N LEU A 47 0.87 -33.72 -17.47
CA LEU A 47 0.43 -33.03 -16.24
C LEU A 47 -0.13 -31.65 -16.55
N ALA A 48 -1.23 -31.30 -15.89
CA ALA A 48 -1.72 -29.93 -15.86
C ALA A 48 -0.79 -29.08 -14.97
N LEU A 49 -0.46 -27.86 -15.44
CA LEU A 49 0.40 -26.92 -14.73
C LEU A 49 -0.42 -25.73 -14.20
N THR A 50 -0.41 -25.54 -12.88
CA THR A 50 -0.96 -24.37 -12.19
C THR A 50 0.17 -23.54 -11.60
N VAL A 51 0.12 -22.22 -11.73
CA VAL A 51 1.13 -21.30 -11.21
C VAL A 51 0.50 -20.37 -10.16
N THR A 52 1.13 -20.24 -9.00
CA THR A 52 0.71 -19.34 -7.93
C THR A 52 1.93 -18.72 -7.23
N VAL A 53 1.72 -17.77 -6.33
CA VAL A 53 2.78 -17.12 -5.56
C VAL A 53 2.68 -17.51 -4.09
N SER A 54 3.83 -17.74 -3.45
CA SER A 54 3.94 -18.13 -2.03
C SER A 54 3.31 -17.12 -1.07
N SER A 55 3.32 -15.83 -1.43
CA SER A 55 2.68 -14.78 -0.63
C SER A 55 1.15 -14.92 -0.57
N ASN A 56 0.54 -15.58 -1.56
CA ASN A 56 -0.91 -15.82 -1.60
C ASN A 56 -1.27 -17.24 -1.14
N VAL A 57 -0.44 -18.24 -1.45
CA VAL A 57 -0.70 -19.66 -1.16
C VAL A 57 0.53 -20.27 -0.50
N ALA A 58 0.56 -20.41 0.81
CA ALA A 58 1.75 -20.84 1.56
C ALA A 58 1.85 -22.38 1.68
N LEU A 59 2.08 -23.07 0.56
CA LEU A 59 2.08 -24.55 0.50
C LEU A 59 3.08 -25.19 1.47
N LEU A 60 4.30 -24.66 1.57
CA LEU A 60 5.32 -25.21 2.47
C LEU A 60 4.99 -24.97 3.94
N GLN A 61 4.42 -23.81 4.28
CA GLN A 61 3.99 -23.50 5.64
C GLN A 61 2.80 -24.37 6.04
N PHE A 62 1.86 -24.59 5.12
CA PHE A 62 0.74 -25.50 5.31
C PHE A 62 1.20 -26.94 5.57
N ALA A 63 2.20 -27.40 4.82
CA ALA A 63 2.83 -28.70 5.07
C ALA A 63 3.60 -28.73 6.40
N ALA A 64 4.37 -27.70 6.72
CA ALA A 64 5.11 -27.60 7.97
C ALA A 64 4.20 -27.56 9.22
N ALA A 65 2.98 -27.05 9.07
CA ALA A 65 1.93 -27.08 10.10
C ALA A 65 1.25 -28.46 10.24
N GLY A 66 1.66 -29.46 9.46
CA GLY A 66 1.16 -30.83 9.54
C GLY A 66 -0.09 -31.11 8.71
N HIS A 67 -0.55 -30.16 7.88
CA HIS A 67 -1.74 -30.35 7.04
C HIS A 67 -1.43 -31.07 5.70
N ALA A 68 -0.16 -31.15 5.32
CA ALA A 68 0.34 -31.81 4.12
C ALA A 68 1.79 -32.29 4.35
N THR A 69 2.37 -33.03 3.41
CA THR A 69 3.81 -33.32 3.38
C THR A 69 4.45 -32.70 2.14
N ALA A 70 5.66 -32.19 2.29
CA ALA A 70 6.44 -31.58 1.22
C ALA A 70 7.87 -32.15 1.25
N ASP A 71 8.07 -33.26 0.54
CA ASP A 71 9.35 -33.96 0.52
C ASP A 71 10.24 -33.34 -0.56
N LEU A 72 11.37 -32.76 -0.14
CA LEU A 72 12.33 -32.14 -1.06
C LEU A 72 12.95 -33.21 -1.98
N ASP A 73 12.81 -33.03 -3.28
CA ASP A 73 13.40 -33.91 -4.29
C ASP A 73 14.82 -33.44 -4.63
N ILE A 74 15.80 -34.19 -4.12
CA ILE A 74 17.24 -33.96 -4.35
C ILE A 74 17.87 -35.02 -5.24
N VAL A 75 17.08 -36.01 -5.66
CA VAL A 75 17.55 -37.14 -6.48
C VAL A 75 17.37 -36.81 -7.95
N ASP A 76 16.18 -36.35 -8.30
CA ASP A 76 15.81 -36.09 -9.69
C ASP A 76 15.97 -34.61 -10.08
N GLU A 77 16.33 -33.74 -9.14
CA GLU A 77 16.47 -32.30 -9.38
C GLU A 77 17.52 -31.63 -8.48
N SER A 78 18.18 -30.60 -9.01
CA SER A 78 19.13 -29.78 -8.27
C SER A 78 18.42 -28.72 -7.43
N VAL A 79 18.93 -28.48 -6.22
CA VAL A 79 18.41 -27.44 -5.33
C VAL A 79 19.37 -26.25 -5.28
N LEU A 80 18.88 -25.07 -5.66
CA LEU A 80 19.59 -23.81 -5.48
C LEU A 80 19.21 -23.19 -4.14
N ARG A 81 20.22 -22.90 -3.31
CA ARG A 81 20.03 -22.45 -1.94
C ARG A 81 21.08 -21.43 -1.52
N TYR A 82 20.62 -20.44 -0.74
CA TYR A 82 21.45 -19.60 0.09
C TYR A 82 21.39 -20.11 1.52
N ARG A 83 22.55 -20.21 2.18
CA ARG A 83 22.63 -20.46 3.61
C ARG A 83 23.31 -19.28 4.25
N TYR A 84 22.69 -18.72 5.28
CA TYR A 84 23.23 -17.58 5.99
C TYR A 84 22.93 -17.69 7.48
N PHE A 85 23.81 -17.11 8.28
CA PHE A 85 23.59 -17.00 9.72
C PHE A 85 22.69 -15.80 9.97
N TYR A 86 21.50 -16.05 10.51
CA TYR A 86 20.59 -15.03 10.99
C TYR A 86 20.93 -14.74 12.45
N ALA A 87 21.57 -13.59 12.67
CA ALA A 87 21.78 -13.06 14.01
C ALA A 87 20.44 -12.56 14.54
N GLY A 88 19.82 -13.38 15.39
CA GLY A 88 18.54 -13.10 16.01
C GLY A 88 18.64 -11.93 16.96
N SER A 89 17.53 -11.24 17.17
CA SER A 89 17.48 -10.17 18.15
C SER A 89 17.23 -10.76 19.54
N ALA A 90 18.31 -10.95 20.32
CA ALA A 90 18.23 -11.33 21.72
C ALA A 90 17.30 -10.40 22.54
N ARG A 91 17.22 -9.11 22.17
CA ARG A 91 16.32 -8.12 22.78
C ARG A 91 14.84 -8.38 22.50
N ARG A 92 14.52 -9.04 21.39
CA ARG A 92 13.14 -9.40 20.99
C ARG A 92 12.83 -10.88 21.24
N GLY A 93 13.73 -11.62 21.91
CA GLY A 93 13.60 -13.06 22.11
C GLY A 93 13.66 -13.88 20.82
N ILE A 94 14.23 -13.31 19.75
CA ILE A 94 14.39 -14.01 18.47
C ILE A 94 15.77 -14.69 18.51
N PRO A 95 15.85 -16.03 18.46
CA PRO A 95 17.11 -16.74 18.58
C PRO A 95 17.97 -16.60 17.32
N ASP A 96 19.28 -16.74 17.51
CA ASP A 96 20.21 -16.94 16.39
C ASP A 96 19.88 -18.25 15.69
N ALA A 97 19.92 -18.23 14.35
CA ALA A 97 19.60 -19.40 13.56
C ALA A 97 20.45 -19.48 12.29
N LEU A 98 20.87 -20.69 11.94
CA LEU A 98 21.33 -20.97 10.59
C LEU A 98 20.11 -21.12 9.69
N VAL A 99 19.95 -20.21 8.74
CA VAL A 99 18.79 -20.17 7.85
C VAL A 99 19.20 -20.65 6.46
N GLU A 100 18.36 -21.48 5.85
CA GLU A 100 18.45 -21.86 4.43
C GLU A 100 17.27 -21.24 3.68
N SER A 101 17.57 -20.44 2.65
CA SER A 101 16.59 -19.95 1.69
C SER A 101 16.78 -20.69 0.36
N ARG A 102 15.70 -21.24 -0.19
CA ARG A 102 15.71 -22.01 -1.44
C ARG A 102 15.18 -21.16 -2.57
N THR A 103 16.03 -20.89 -3.56
CA THR A 103 15.67 -20.09 -4.74
C THR A 103 15.23 -20.93 -5.92
N PHE A 104 15.53 -22.23 -5.92
CA PHE A 104 14.97 -23.20 -6.85
C PHE A 104 14.94 -24.57 -6.16
N ALA A 105 13.77 -25.19 -6.08
CA ALA A 105 13.61 -26.50 -5.47
C ALA A 105 12.37 -27.21 -6.02
N LYS A 106 12.46 -28.54 -6.14
CA LYS A 106 11.35 -29.44 -6.48
C LYS A 106 10.93 -30.21 -5.24
N TYR A 107 9.63 -30.41 -5.08
CA TYR A 107 9.03 -31.14 -3.97
C TYR A 107 8.06 -32.19 -4.50
N ARG A 108 8.04 -33.35 -3.86
CA ARG A 108 6.91 -34.28 -3.89
C ARG A 108 5.96 -33.84 -2.80
N TYR A 109 4.85 -33.25 -3.20
CA TYR A 109 3.87 -32.70 -2.28
C TYR A 109 2.71 -33.66 -2.16
N LYS A 110 2.32 -34.03 -0.93
CA LYS A 110 1.17 -34.88 -0.68
C LYS A 110 0.20 -34.16 0.22
N TRP A 111 -1.04 -34.08 -0.23
CA TRP A 111 -2.14 -33.54 0.56
C TRP A 111 -3.33 -34.49 0.49
N ARG A 112 -3.79 -34.96 1.66
CA ARG A 112 -4.77 -36.05 1.77
C ARG A 112 -4.27 -37.29 1.01
N THR A 113 -5.04 -37.76 0.02
CA THR A 113 -4.70 -38.90 -0.85
C THR A 113 -3.99 -38.49 -2.13
N GLU A 114 -3.86 -37.19 -2.39
CA GLU A 114 -3.38 -36.64 -3.65
C GLU A 114 -1.89 -36.31 -3.59
N TYR A 115 -1.23 -36.55 -4.72
CA TYR A 115 0.18 -36.24 -4.93
C TYR A 115 0.33 -35.19 -6.03
N PHE A 116 1.29 -34.29 -5.84
CA PHE A 116 1.62 -33.19 -6.73
C PHE A 116 3.14 -33.08 -6.86
N ILE A 117 3.61 -32.59 -8.00
CA ILE A 117 4.99 -32.10 -8.13
C ILE A 117 4.94 -30.59 -7.99
N VAL A 118 5.66 -30.05 -7.00
CA VAL A 118 5.69 -28.60 -6.74
C VAL A 118 7.11 -28.08 -6.94
N TYR A 119 7.29 -27.14 -7.86
CA TYR A 119 8.52 -26.36 -7.96
C TYR A 119 8.34 -25.02 -7.27
N ILE A 120 9.37 -24.59 -6.54
CA ILE A 120 9.43 -23.29 -5.89
C ILE A 120 10.63 -22.55 -6.44
N VAL A 121 10.40 -21.41 -7.08
CA VAL A 121 11.41 -20.65 -7.79
C VAL A 121 11.34 -19.17 -7.43
N GLN A 122 12.48 -18.62 -7.06
CA GLN A 122 12.64 -17.19 -6.79
C GLN A 122 12.84 -16.44 -8.11
N ILE A 123 11.92 -15.54 -8.43
CA ILE A 123 12.00 -14.62 -9.57
C ILE A 123 11.87 -13.19 -9.04
N GLY A 124 12.98 -12.45 -9.07
CA GLY A 124 13.06 -11.13 -8.43
C GLY A 124 12.80 -11.24 -6.92
N TYR A 125 11.82 -10.50 -6.41
CA TYR A 125 11.41 -10.52 -5.01
C TYR A 125 10.31 -11.56 -4.71
N GLN A 126 9.76 -12.21 -5.74
CA GLN A 126 8.69 -13.18 -5.57
C GLN A 126 9.21 -14.60 -5.57
N GLN A 127 8.60 -15.44 -4.75
CA GLN A 127 8.75 -16.88 -4.82
C GLN A 127 7.50 -17.47 -5.48
N ILE A 128 7.66 -17.87 -6.74
CA ILE A 128 6.62 -18.47 -7.58
C ILE A 128 6.59 -19.98 -7.33
N GLN A 129 5.39 -20.55 -7.34
CA GLN A 129 5.13 -21.97 -7.12
C GLN A 129 4.43 -22.56 -8.35
N TYR A 130 5.03 -23.59 -8.92
CA TYR A 130 4.51 -24.32 -10.07
C TYR A 130 4.02 -25.69 -9.60
N ILE A 131 2.72 -25.95 -9.71
CA ILE A 131 2.07 -27.16 -9.23
C ILE A 131 1.66 -27.99 -10.44
N LEU A 132 2.18 -29.21 -10.52
CA LEU A 132 1.87 -30.17 -11.58
C LEU A 132 1.04 -31.31 -11.02
N LYS A 133 -0.07 -31.62 -11.71
CA LYS A 133 -1.02 -32.66 -11.31
C LYS A 133 -1.66 -33.35 -12.52
N GLU A 134 -1.92 -34.64 -12.44
CA GLU A 134 -2.67 -35.37 -13.47
C GLU A 134 -4.08 -34.77 -13.63
N PRO A 135 -4.59 -34.54 -14.85
CA PRO A 135 -5.96 -34.09 -15.06
C PRO A 135 -6.98 -35.10 -14.49
N ALA A 136 -8.04 -34.61 -13.85
CA ALA A 136 -9.16 -35.46 -13.45
C ALA A 136 -10.02 -35.89 -14.64
N GLU A 137 -10.99 -36.77 -14.42
CA GLU A 137 -11.93 -37.19 -15.47
C GLU A 137 -12.69 -35.98 -16.05
N GLY A 138 -12.63 -35.84 -17.38
CA GLY A 138 -13.21 -34.69 -18.09
C GLY A 138 -12.35 -33.43 -18.11
N GLU A 139 -11.19 -33.42 -17.47
CA GLU A 139 -10.20 -32.34 -17.55
C GLU A 139 -9.12 -32.63 -18.60
N THR A 140 -8.38 -31.60 -18.98
CA THR A 140 -7.24 -31.70 -19.89
C THR A 140 -6.01 -31.05 -19.27
N ILE A 141 -4.83 -31.36 -19.78
CA ILE A 141 -3.57 -30.70 -19.39
C ILE A 141 -3.56 -29.16 -19.59
N MET A 142 -4.52 -28.63 -20.38
CA MET A 142 -4.65 -27.20 -20.67
C MET A 142 -5.81 -26.53 -19.91
N SER A 143 -6.65 -27.29 -19.20
CA SER A 143 -7.75 -26.75 -18.40
C SER A 143 -7.31 -26.49 -16.97
N ARG A 144 -8.19 -25.88 -16.17
CA ARG A 144 -8.07 -25.92 -14.71
C ARG A 144 -7.99 -27.36 -14.22
N ASN A 145 -7.34 -27.55 -13.06
CA ASN A 145 -7.27 -28.83 -12.38
C ASN A 145 -8.01 -28.69 -11.04
N SER A 146 -9.18 -29.30 -10.93
CA SER A 146 -10.08 -29.13 -9.77
C SER A 146 -9.45 -29.56 -8.44
N VAL A 147 -8.59 -30.58 -8.46
CA VAL A 147 -7.88 -31.06 -7.28
C VAL A 147 -6.87 -30.01 -6.80
N THR A 148 -6.08 -29.44 -7.72
CA THR A 148 -5.16 -28.34 -7.44
C THR A 148 -5.90 -27.08 -6.99
N ASP A 149 -7.03 -26.73 -7.61
CA ASP A 149 -7.85 -25.59 -7.21
C ASP A 149 -8.36 -25.76 -5.76
N THR A 150 -8.78 -26.97 -5.39
CA THR A 150 -9.24 -27.29 -4.03
C THR A 150 -8.10 -27.19 -3.01
N LEU A 151 -6.90 -27.67 -3.37
CA LEU A 151 -5.70 -27.51 -2.52
C LEU A 151 -5.41 -26.02 -2.29
N ILE A 152 -5.36 -25.23 -3.36
CA ILE A 152 -5.09 -23.79 -3.30
C ILE A 152 -6.13 -23.07 -2.43
N ALA A 153 -7.42 -23.36 -2.63
CA ALA A 153 -8.50 -22.78 -1.85
C ALA A 153 -8.38 -23.15 -0.36
N THR A 154 -8.12 -24.43 -0.04
CA THR A 154 -7.97 -24.88 1.35
C THR A 154 -6.78 -24.22 2.04
N VAL A 155 -5.64 -24.11 1.34
CA VAL A 155 -4.45 -23.45 1.88
C VAL A 155 -4.74 -21.96 2.10
N GLY A 156 -5.39 -21.30 1.15
CA GLY A 156 -5.79 -19.90 1.26
C GLY A 156 -6.77 -19.65 2.41
N GLU A 157 -7.74 -20.53 2.64
CA GLU A 157 -8.66 -20.48 3.78
C GLU A 157 -7.93 -20.70 5.11
N TRP A 158 -7.04 -21.68 5.19
CA TRP A 158 -6.22 -21.92 6.38
C TRP A 158 -5.30 -20.75 6.72
N GLN A 159 -4.79 -20.05 5.70
CA GLN A 159 -3.98 -18.86 5.89
C GLN A 159 -4.76 -17.64 6.38
N LYS A 160 -6.09 -17.63 6.28
CA LYS A 160 -6.96 -16.58 6.82
C LYS A 160 -7.24 -16.88 8.30
N PRO A 161 -6.70 -16.10 9.25
CA PRO A 161 -7.22 -16.12 10.61
C PRO A 161 -8.69 -15.68 10.62
N GLU A 162 -9.51 -16.34 11.44
CA GLU A 162 -10.95 -16.07 11.57
C GLU A 162 -11.28 -14.59 11.92
N ASP A 163 -10.34 -13.84 12.50
CA ASP A 163 -10.46 -12.42 12.89
C ASP A 163 -9.49 -11.48 12.16
N SER A 164 -8.95 -11.84 11.00
CA SER A 164 -7.85 -11.06 10.42
C SER A 164 -8.31 -9.71 9.88
N LYS A 165 -8.21 -8.68 10.71
CA LYS A 165 -8.36 -7.29 10.32
C LYS A 165 -7.04 -6.79 9.72
N PHE A 166 -7.11 -6.22 8.53
CA PHE A 166 -5.95 -5.75 7.79
C PHE A 166 -6.30 -4.51 6.96
N ILE A 167 -5.27 -3.86 6.44
CA ILE A 167 -5.40 -2.79 5.43
C ILE A 167 -4.77 -3.29 4.15
N TYR A 168 -5.45 -3.12 3.01
CA TYR A 168 -4.83 -3.39 1.72
C TYR A 168 -3.77 -2.33 1.44
N VAL A 169 -2.54 -2.74 1.17
CA VAL A 169 -1.42 -1.86 0.83
C VAL A 169 -0.98 -2.14 -0.60
N TYR A 170 -0.89 -1.09 -1.41
CA TYR A 170 -0.33 -1.15 -2.75
C TYR A 170 1.11 -0.64 -2.74
N ASP A 171 2.07 -1.53 -2.96
CA ASP A 171 3.49 -1.20 -3.03
C ASP A 171 4.17 -2.05 -4.12
N GLY A 172 5.01 -1.44 -4.95
CA GLY A 172 5.77 -2.14 -5.99
C GLY A 172 4.92 -2.76 -7.11
N GLY A 173 3.66 -2.33 -7.27
CA GLY A 173 2.77 -2.82 -8.32
C GLY A 173 1.75 -3.87 -7.89
N LEU A 174 1.72 -4.24 -6.61
CA LEU A 174 0.90 -5.33 -6.09
C LEU A 174 0.12 -4.90 -4.84
N TRP A 175 -1.09 -5.45 -4.70
CA TRP A 175 -1.87 -5.36 -3.47
C TRP A 175 -1.43 -6.45 -2.49
N GLN A 176 -1.28 -6.07 -1.22
CA GLN A 176 -0.91 -6.96 -0.12
C GLN A 176 -1.76 -6.61 1.10
N GLU A 177 -2.02 -7.59 1.97
CA GLU A 177 -2.68 -7.35 3.25
C GLU A 177 -1.65 -6.95 4.31
N SER A 178 -1.79 -5.78 4.92
CA SER A 178 -0.90 -5.32 5.99
C SER A 178 -1.60 -5.30 7.34
N ARG A 179 -1.27 -6.30 8.17
CA ARG A 179 -1.70 -6.38 9.57
C ARG A 179 -0.90 -5.44 10.46
N ASP A 180 0.37 -5.22 10.14
CA ASP A 180 1.23 -4.28 10.85
C ASP A 180 0.71 -2.85 10.73
N LEU A 181 0.30 -2.44 9.52
CA LEU A 181 -0.30 -1.12 9.32
C LEU A 181 -1.63 -1.02 10.09
N TYR A 182 -2.45 -2.07 10.07
CA TYR A 182 -3.70 -2.11 10.84
C TYR A 182 -3.44 -1.92 12.34
N ALA A 183 -2.51 -2.68 12.92
CA ALA A 183 -2.13 -2.56 14.32
C ALA A 183 -1.52 -1.19 14.68
N GLN A 184 -0.89 -0.50 13.74
CA GLN A 184 -0.42 0.88 13.93
C GLN A 184 -1.57 1.88 13.90
N VAL A 185 -2.55 1.69 13.00
CA VAL A 185 -3.73 2.56 12.89
C VAL A 185 -4.57 2.49 14.17
N GLN A 186 -4.75 1.30 14.76
CA GLN A 186 -5.45 1.13 16.04
C GLN A 186 -4.81 1.88 17.23
N LYS A 187 -3.58 2.38 17.07
CA LYS A 187 -2.86 3.17 18.09
C LYS A 187 -2.85 4.67 17.79
N ALA A 188 -3.48 5.11 16.72
CA ALA A 188 -3.48 6.50 16.29
C ALA A 188 -4.85 7.12 16.56
N GLU A 189 -5.00 7.84 17.67
CA GLU A 189 -6.21 8.59 17.96
C GLU A 189 -6.04 10.08 17.61
N TRP A 190 -7.15 10.80 17.40
CA TRP A 190 -7.10 12.23 17.10
C TRP A 190 -6.53 13.05 18.26
N GLU A 191 -6.65 12.53 19.47
CA GLU A 191 -6.10 13.03 20.72
C GLU A 191 -4.57 13.03 20.71
N ASP A 192 -3.95 12.10 19.98
CA ASP A 192 -2.49 11.99 19.84
C ASP A 192 -1.91 12.94 18.77
N VAL A 193 -2.79 13.59 17.98
CA VAL A 193 -2.39 14.48 16.90
C VAL A 193 -2.49 15.94 17.36
N ILE A 194 -1.37 16.66 17.40
CA ILE A 194 -1.39 18.10 17.64
C ILE A 194 -1.80 18.80 16.35
N LEU A 195 -3.05 19.23 16.31
CA LEU A 195 -3.68 19.95 15.20
C LEU A 195 -4.85 20.78 15.77
N LYS A 196 -5.27 21.83 15.08
CA LYS A 196 -6.47 22.60 15.46
C LYS A 196 -7.69 21.68 15.55
N GLU A 197 -8.40 21.72 16.68
CA GLU A 197 -9.58 20.87 16.94
C GLU A 197 -10.66 21.02 15.87
N ASP A 198 -10.91 22.25 15.40
CA ASP A 198 -11.86 22.49 14.31
C ASP A 198 -11.49 21.76 13.02
N MET A 199 -10.19 21.63 12.72
CA MET A 199 -9.72 20.91 11.54
C MET A 199 -9.93 19.40 11.71
N LYS A 200 -9.57 18.83 12.86
CA LYS A 200 -9.79 17.40 13.16
C LYS A 200 -11.27 17.02 13.02
N LYS A 201 -12.15 17.83 13.63
CA LYS A 201 -13.59 17.66 13.56
C LYS A 201 -14.11 17.79 12.13
N THR A 202 -13.68 18.82 11.40
CA THR A 202 -14.14 19.04 10.02
C THR A 202 -13.79 17.89 9.08
N ILE A 203 -12.57 17.36 9.17
CA ILE A 203 -12.13 16.22 8.34
C ILE A 203 -12.92 14.96 8.68
N THR A 204 -13.08 14.68 9.97
CA THR A 204 -13.79 13.48 10.47
C THR A 204 -15.28 13.53 10.13
N ASP A 205 -15.94 14.66 10.40
CA ASP A 205 -17.36 14.86 10.09
C ASP A 205 -17.62 14.75 8.59
N LEU A 206 -16.71 15.23 7.74
CA LEU A 206 -16.83 15.13 6.30
C LEU A 206 -16.81 13.66 5.84
N MET A 207 -15.89 12.85 6.36
CA MET A 207 -15.80 11.43 6.05
C MET A 207 -17.04 10.67 6.54
N HIS A 208 -17.44 10.89 7.79
CA HIS A 208 -18.62 10.28 8.38
C HIS A 208 -19.90 10.62 7.60
N LYS A 209 -20.12 11.90 7.31
CA LYS A 209 -21.29 12.32 6.52
C LYS A 209 -21.27 11.73 5.12
N PHE A 210 -20.11 11.63 4.48
CA PHE A 210 -20.02 11.03 3.15
C PHE A 210 -20.53 9.59 3.14
N PHE A 211 -20.06 8.74 4.05
CA PHE A 211 -20.46 7.34 4.09
C PHE A 211 -21.91 7.16 4.59
N ASP A 212 -22.39 8.01 5.49
CA ASP A 212 -23.78 7.95 5.98
C ASP A 212 -24.83 8.48 4.96
N SER A 213 -24.39 9.14 3.87
CA SER A 213 -25.30 9.85 2.95
C SER A 213 -25.53 9.14 1.62
N GLU A 214 -25.16 7.86 1.46
CA GLU A 214 -25.28 7.12 0.19
C GLU A 214 -26.65 7.32 -0.50
N ASP A 215 -27.74 7.11 0.24
CA ASP A 215 -29.11 7.23 -0.28
C ASP A 215 -29.41 8.64 -0.80
N ILE A 216 -28.90 9.68 -0.13
CA ILE A 216 -29.08 11.08 -0.53
C ILE A 216 -28.40 11.33 -1.89
N TYR A 217 -27.19 10.79 -2.09
CA TYR A 217 -26.49 10.92 -3.37
C TYR A 217 -27.24 10.22 -4.50
N LYS A 218 -27.73 9.00 -4.23
CA LYS A 218 -28.54 8.21 -5.17
C LYS A 218 -29.82 8.93 -5.55
N ASP A 219 -30.57 9.44 -4.58
CA ASP A 219 -31.84 10.15 -4.80
C ASP A 219 -31.66 11.42 -5.62
N LEU A 220 -30.57 12.15 -5.39
CA LEU A 220 -30.24 13.38 -6.13
C LEU A 220 -29.60 13.10 -7.50
N GLY A 221 -29.21 11.86 -7.80
CA GLY A 221 -28.55 11.48 -9.05
C GLY A 221 -27.16 12.13 -9.23
N VAL A 222 -26.48 12.42 -8.13
CA VAL A 222 -25.14 13.04 -8.14
C VAL A 222 -24.05 12.01 -7.79
N PRO A 223 -22.83 12.10 -8.37
CA PRO A 223 -21.78 11.12 -8.10
C PRO A 223 -21.43 11.01 -6.61
N TRP A 224 -21.47 9.79 -6.05
CA TRP A 224 -21.13 9.52 -4.66
C TRP A 224 -19.63 9.29 -4.50
N LYS A 225 -18.84 10.31 -4.82
CA LYS A 225 -17.38 10.30 -4.62
C LYS A 225 -16.92 11.57 -3.92
N ARG A 226 -15.83 11.47 -3.18
CA ARG A 226 -15.24 12.63 -2.50
C ARG A 226 -13.73 12.53 -2.48
N GLY A 227 -13.03 13.66 -2.67
CA GLY A 227 -11.57 13.73 -2.54
C GLY A 227 -11.12 14.85 -1.61
N VAL A 228 -10.17 14.55 -0.72
CA VAL A 228 -9.50 15.53 0.14
C VAL A 228 -7.98 15.42 0.03
N ILE A 229 -7.28 16.56 0.12
CA ILE A 229 -5.81 16.58 0.09
C ILE A 229 -5.23 17.26 1.34
N PHE A 230 -4.26 16.60 1.96
CA PHE A 230 -3.45 17.11 3.05
C PHE A 230 -2.14 17.62 2.48
N HIS A 231 -1.85 18.91 2.64
CA HIS A 231 -0.65 19.51 2.08
C HIS A 231 0.10 20.39 3.08
N GLY A 232 1.38 20.62 2.83
CA GLY A 232 2.22 21.48 3.67
C GLY A 232 3.60 20.84 3.91
N PRO A 233 4.51 21.51 4.61
CA PRO A 233 5.87 21.03 4.83
C PRO A 233 5.93 19.63 5.45
N ALA A 234 7.00 18.90 5.13
CA ALA A 234 7.27 17.57 5.69
C ALA A 234 7.39 17.61 7.22
N GLY A 235 6.95 16.52 7.87
CA GLY A 235 7.08 16.38 9.32
C GLY A 235 6.05 17.13 10.17
N ASN A 236 4.94 17.61 9.58
CA ASN A 236 3.87 18.34 10.29
C ASN A 236 2.56 17.55 10.46
N GLY A 237 2.65 16.21 10.54
CA GLY A 237 1.52 15.40 10.99
C GLY A 237 0.50 14.93 9.94
N LYS A 238 0.79 15.06 8.63
CA LYS A 238 -0.08 14.53 7.56
C LYS A 238 -0.34 13.03 7.68
N THR A 239 0.72 12.21 7.75
CA THR A 239 0.62 10.74 7.84
C THR A 239 -0.07 10.26 9.11
N ILE A 240 0.23 10.85 10.28
CA ILE A 240 -0.45 10.46 11.53
C ILE A 240 -1.92 10.86 11.52
N SER A 241 -2.28 11.97 10.87
CA SER A 241 -3.68 12.37 10.68
C SER A 241 -4.44 11.43 9.76
N ILE A 242 -3.80 10.89 8.72
CA ILE A 242 -4.37 9.81 7.89
C ILE A 242 -4.65 8.58 8.75
N LYS A 243 -3.69 8.15 9.59
CA LYS A 243 -3.89 7.01 10.49
C LYS A 243 -5.03 7.26 11.48
N ALA A 244 -5.11 8.45 12.08
CA ALA A 244 -6.21 8.81 12.98
C ALA A 244 -7.58 8.83 12.27
N LEU A 245 -7.62 9.29 11.01
CA LEU A 245 -8.83 9.26 10.19
C LEU A 245 -9.28 7.81 9.90
N MET A 246 -8.34 6.92 9.53
CA MET A 246 -8.61 5.50 9.33
C MET A 246 -9.10 4.83 10.62
N HIS A 247 -8.49 5.16 11.76
CA HIS A 247 -8.92 4.65 13.05
C HIS A 247 -10.36 5.10 13.39
N SER A 248 -10.69 6.36 13.13
CA SER A 248 -12.07 6.87 13.29
C SER A 248 -13.07 6.13 12.39
N LEU A 249 -12.68 5.81 11.16
CA LEU A 249 -13.50 5.02 10.23
C LEU A 249 -13.77 3.63 10.82
N PHE A 250 -12.72 2.92 11.22
CA PHE A 250 -12.82 1.58 11.79
C PHE A 250 -13.64 1.54 13.08
N ARG A 251 -13.48 2.53 13.96
CA ARG A 251 -14.28 2.64 15.19
C ARG A 251 -15.76 2.87 14.90
N LYS A 252 -16.10 3.71 13.91
CA LYS A 252 -17.50 4.05 13.60
C LYS A 252 -18.24 2.94 12.86
N TYR A 253 -17.57 2.31 11.89
CA TYR A 253 -18.19 1.35 10.98
C TYR A 253 -17.79 -0.10 11.29
N GLU A 254 -17.17 -0.36 12.46
CA GLU A 254 -16.76 -1.69 12.92
C GLU A 254 -15.95 -2.47 11.86
N ASP A 255 -14.99 -1.76 11.22
CA ASP A 255 -14.14 -2.27 10.14
C ASP A 255 -14.88 -2.69 8.84
N SER A 256 -16.19 -2.47 8.71
CA SER A 256 -16.96 -2.84 7.51
C SER A 256 -16.61 -2.05 6.25
N ILE A 257 -16.01 -0.87 6.40
CA ILE A 257 -15.51 -0.05 5.28
C ILE A 257 -13.99 -0.25 5.18
N PRO A 258 -13.50 -0.96 4.14
CA PRO A 258 -12.07 -1.20 3.98
C PRO A 258 -11.31 0.08 3.67
N SER A 259 -10.06 0.12 4.13
CA SER A 259 -9.09 1.13 3.70
C SER A 259 -8.06 0.54 2.75
N LEU A 260 -7.81 1.26 1.66
CA LEU A 260 -6.83 0.92 0.63
C LEU A 260 -5.70 1.95 0.65
N TYR A 261 -4.49 1.52 1.00
CA TYR A 261 -3.33 2.40 1.21
C TYR A 261 -2.32 2.27 0.08
N VAL A 262 -2.17 3.32 -0.71
CA VAL A 262 -1.22 3.35 -1.84
C VAL A 262 0.07 4.02 -1.40
N LYS A 263 1.15 3.24 -1.40
CA LYS A 263 2.50 3.70 -1.04
C LYS A 263 3.36 4.00 -2.27
N SER A 264 3.24 3.21 -3.33
CA SER A 264 3.98 3.46 -4.58
C SER A 264 3.26 2.92 -5.81
N ALA A 265 3.42 3.61 -6.95
CA ALA A 265 2.87 3.19 -8.24
C ALA A 265 3.90 3.45 -9.36
N PRO A 266 4.91 2.57 -9.51
CA PRO A 266 6.04 2.83 -10.42
C PRO A 266 5.67 2.89 -11.90
N GLN A 267 4.56 2.28 -12.32
CA GLN A 267 4.16 2.18 -13.72
C GLN A 267 2.75 2.74 -13.94
N VAL A 268 2.51 3.28 -15.13
CA VAL A 268 1.28 4.03 -15.44
C VAL A 268 0.02 3.16 -15.29
N TRP A 269 0.09 1.88 -15.68
CA TRP A 269 -1.04 0.96 -15.56
C TRP A 269 -1.38 0.59 -14.11
N ASN A 270 -0.45 0.80 -13.16
CA ASN A 270 -0.73 0.57 -11.74
C ASN A 270 -1.86 1.46 -11.23
N ILE A 271 -1.98 2.67 -11.76
CA ILE A 271 -3.08 3.58 -11.42
C ILE A 271 -4.43 2.92 -11.74
N ARG A 272 -4.57 2.32 -12.92
CA ARG A 272 -5.80 1.61 -13.30
C ARG A 272 -6.09 0.45 -12.33
N ASN A 273 -5.07 -0.34 -12.00
CA ASN A 273 -5.21 -1.46 -11.06
C ASN A 273 -5.62 -0.98 -9.65
N ILE A 274 -5.12 0.18 -9.22
CA ILE A 274 -5.49 0.78 -7.93
C ILE A 274 -6.97 1.14 -7.92
N PHE A 275 -7.44 1.86 -8.94
CA PHE A 275 -8.84 2.29 -9.02
C PHE A 275 -9.80 1.12 -9.26
N GLN A 276 -9.39 0.09 -10.00
CA GLN A 276 -10.18 -1.14 -10.13
C GLN A 276 -10.40 -1.82 -8.78
N MET A 277 -9.37 -1.94 -7.95
CA MET A 277 -9.52 -2.45 -6.59
C MET A 277 -10.43 -1.56 -5.75
N ALA A 278 -10.28 -0.23 -5.85
CA ALA A 278 -11.13 0.71 -5.11
C ALA A 278 -12.62 0.60 -5.50
N ARG A 279 -12.92 0.44 -6.79
CA ARG A 279 -14.29 0.19 -7.27
C ARG A 279 -14.83 -1.15 -6.78
N TYR A 280 -13.99 -2.18 -6.77
CA TYR A 280 -14.37 -3.51 -6.28
C TYR A 280 -14.67 -3.53 -4.78
N GLN A 281 -13.95 -2.72 -4.01
CA GLN A 281 -14.06 -2.65 -2.55
C GLN A 281 -15.02 -1.53 -2.08
N ALA A 282 -15.68 -0.82 -2.99
CA ALA A 282 -16.57 0.28 -2.62
C ALA A 282 -17.78 -0.23 -1.79
N PRO A 283 -18.20 0.48 -0.73
CA PRO A 283 -17.65 1.75 -0.24
C PRO A 283 -16.28 1.58 0.43
N CYS A 284 -15.33 2.47 0.14
CA CYS A 284 -13.97 2.36 0.67
C CYS A 284 -13.29 3.72 0.93
N LEU A 285 -12.28 3.70 1.79
CA LEU A 285 -11.35 4.80 1.97
C LEU A 285 -10.07 4.54 1.16
N LEU A 286 -9.82 5.32 0.11
CA LEU A 286 -8.64 5.21 -0.74
C LEU A 286 -7.60 6.26 -0.38
N ILE A 287 -6.44 5.84 0.13
CA ILE A 287 -5.37 6.71 0.59
C ILE A 287 -4.21 6.71 -0.42
N PHE A 288 -3.76 7.90 -0.81
CA PHE A 288 -2.52 8.13 -1.56
C PHE A 288 -1.53 8.90 -0.68
N GLU A 289 -0.56 8.21 -0.09
CA GLU A 289 0.52 8.89 0.65
C GLU A 289 1.57 9.43 -0.32
N ASP A 290 2.01 10.67 -0.09
CA ASP A 290 3.02 11.36 -0.91
C ASP A 290 2.68 11.23 -2.40
N ILE A 291 1.47 11.69 -2.76
CA ILE A 291 0.87 11.53 -4.09
C ILE A 291 1.76 12.08 -5.21
N ASP A 292 2.67 13.01 -4.94
CA ASP A 292 3.67 13.50 -5.88
C ASP A 292 4.70 12.43 -6.31
N THR A 293 4.86 11.36 -5.53
CA THR A 293 5.67 10.18 -5.90
C THR A 293 4.90 9.22 -6.83
N ILE A 294 3.56 9.27 -6.79
CA ILE A 294 2.65 8.41 -7.56
C ILE A 294 2.25 9.09 -8.88
N VAL A 295 1.98 10.39 -8.82
CA VAL A 295 1.50 11.21 -9.94
C VAL A 295 2.68 11.97 -10.55
N THR A 296 3.40 11.26 -11.41
CA THR A 296 4.51 11.80 -12.21
C THR A 296 3.99 12.50 -13.47
N PRO A 297 4.79 13.32 -14.18
CA PRO A 297 4.37 13.93 -15.45
C PRO A 297 3.83 12.92 -16.48
N ASN A 298 4.36 11.69 -16.51
CA ASN A 298 3.95 10.65 -17.44
C ASN A 298 2.65 9.93 -17.02
N SER A 299 2.40 9.82 -15.70
CA SER A 299 1.23 9.11 -15.15
C SER A 299 0.05 10.04 -14.84
N ARG A 300 0.28 11.35 -14.85
CA ARG A 300 -0.67 12.42 -14.51
C ARG A 300 -2.01 12.34 -15.25
N SER A 301 -1.99 12.31 -16.58
CA SER A 301 -3.23 12.28 -17.37
C SER A 301 -4.05 11.03 -17.09
N TYR A 302 -3.38 9.90 -16.88
CA TYR A 302 -4.03 8.63 -16.52
C TYR A 302 -4.66 8.69 -15.13
N PHE A 303 -3.93 9.23 -14.15
CA PHE A 303 -4.48 9.45 -12.80
C PHE A 303 -5.75 10.30 -12.83
N PHE A 304 -5.72 11.40 -13.58
CA PHE A 304 -6.88 12.29 -13.68
C PHE A 304 -8.08 11.66 -14.37
N ASN A 305 -7.85 10.86 -15.42
CA ASN A 305 -8.93 10.14 -16.07
C ASN A 305 -9.63 9.16 -15.12
N GLU A 306 -8.87 8.49 -14.24
CA GLU A 306 -9.43 7.59 -13.24
C GLU A 306 -10.16 8.36 -12.12
N VAL A 307 -9.65 9.52 -11.66
CA VAL A 307 -10.31 10.36 -10.63
C VAL A 307 -11.59 11.04 -11.16
N ASP A 308 -11.56 11.52 -12.40
CA ASP A 308 -12.71 12.18 -13.04
C ASP A 308 -13.86 11.18 -13.26
N GLY A 309 -13.57 9.88 -13.27
CA GLY A 309 -14.58 8.84 -13.29
C GLY A 309 -15.13 8.60 -14.68
N LEU A 310 -14.25 8.36 -15.68
CA LEU A 310 -14.69 7.73 -16.94
C LEU A 310 -15.41 6.39 -16.68
N GLU A 311 -15.12 5.75 -15.53
CA GLU A 311 -15.81 4.60 -14.95
C GLU A 311 -16.44 5.00 -13.59
N ASN A 312 -17.46 4.28 -13.11
CA ASN A 312 -18.18 4.64 -11.88
C ASN A 312 -17.25 4.55 -10.63
N ASN A 313 -17.12 5.65 -9.89
CA ASN A 313 -16.32 5.77 -8.66
C ASN A 313 -17.19 5.98 -7.41
N ASP A 314 -18.48 5.64 -7.47
CA ASP A 314 -19.39 5.73 -6.33
C ASP A 314 -18.86 4.93 -5.12
N GLY A 315 -19.04 5.50 -3.92
CA GLY A 315 -18.59 4.92 -2.66
C GLY A 315 -17.11 5.14 -2.33
N ILE A 316 -16.34 5.80 -3.21
CA ILE A 316 -14.91 6.04 -2.97
C ILE A 316 -14.68 7.39 -2.30
N PHE A 317 -14.15 7.36 -1.06
CA PHE A 317 -13.59 8.53 -0.39
C PHE A 317 -12.07 8.53 -0.54
N MET A 318 -11.52 9.51 -1.26
CA MET A 318 -10.08 9.64 -1.50
C MET A 318 -9.42 10.61 -0.52
N VAL A 319 -8.29 10.20 0.06
CA VAL A 319 -7.40 11.06 0.86
C VAL A 319 -6.02 11.03 0.22
N ALA A 320 -5.46 12.19 -0.12
CA ALA A 320 -4.10 12.29 -0.60
C ALA A 320 -3.24 13.13 0.35
N SER A 321 -1.95 12.81 0.50
CA SER A 321 -0.98 13.70 1.15
C SER A 321 0.08 14.17 0.15
N THR A 322 0.59 15.38 0.34
CA THR A 322 1.74 15.90 -0.43
C THR A 322 2.55 16.91 0.37
N ASN A 323 3.84 17.01 0.07
CA ASN A 323 4.69 18.10 0.55
C ASN A 323 4.71 19.30 -0.40
N HIS A 324 4.31 19.11 -1.67
CA HIS A 324 4.49 20.07 -2.74
C HIS A 324 3.21 20.19 -3.58
N LEU A 325 2.20 20.85 -3.02
CA LEU A 325 0.93 21.06 -3.71
C LEU A 325 1.10 21.83 -5.04
N ASP A 326 2.10 22.71 -5.11
CA ASP A 326 2.50 23.49 -6.28
C ASP A 326 3.08 22.64 -7.42
N ARG A 327 3.69 21.49 -7.11
CA ARG A 327 4.23 20.54 -8.10
C ARG A 327 3.17 19.63 -8.70
N LEU A 328 2.09 19.40 -7.95
CA LEU A 328 0.92 18.73 -8.47
C LEU A 328 0.25 19.68 -9.46
N ASP A 329 -0.12 19.14 -10.63
CA ASP A 329 -0.69 19.90 -11.74
C ASP A 329 -1.74 20.92 -11.26
N PRO A 330 -1.82 22.12 -11.87
CA PRO A 330 -2.88 23.07 -11.57
C PRO A 330 -4.26 22.43 -11.64
N GLY A 331 -4.49 21.41 -12.48
CA GLY A 331 -5.73 20.64 -12.56
C GLY A 331 -6.08 19.76 -11.36
N LEU A 332 -5.14 19.41 -10.47
CA LEU A 332 -5.45 18.76 -9.18
C LEU A 332 -5.87 19.80 -8.14
N SER A 333 -5.27 21.00 -8.19
CA SER A 333 -5.51 22.06 -7.22
C SER A 333 -6.65 23.00 -7.60
N SER A 334 -6.98 23.20 -8.88
CA SER A 334 -7.94 24.22 -9.32
C SER A 334 -9.27 23.70 -9.85
N ARG A 335 -9.38 22.40 -10.20
CA ARG A 335 -10.64 21.83 -10.71
C ARG A 335 -11.51 21.28 -9.57
N PRO A 336 -12.73 21.83 -9.37
CA PRO A 336 -13.76 21.18 -8.57
C PRO A 336 -14.08 19.77 -9.14
N SER A 337 -14.42 18.77 -8.31
CA SER A 337 -14.75 17.36 -8.64
C SER A 337 -13.64 16.32 -8.45
N ARG A 338 -12.37 16.72 -8.29
CA ARG A 338 -11.24 15.79 -8.03
C ARG A 338 -10.90 15.73 -6.55
N PHE A 339 -10.37 16.83 -6.02
CA PHE A 339 -10.07 17.04 -4.62
C PHE A 339 -10.78 18.31 -4.16
N ASP A 340 -11.99 18.15 -3.64
CA ASP A 340 -12.91 19.25 -3.33
C ASP A 340 -12.45 20.05 -2.11
N ARG A 341 -11.67 19.44 -1.22
CA ARG A 341 -11.15 20.11 -0.02
C ARG A 341 -9.65 19.91 0.13
N LYS A 342 -8.99 20.97 0.61
CA LYS A 342 -7.57 20.99 0.90
C LYS A 342 -7.37 21.43 2.33
N TYR A 343 -6.55 20.68 3.06
CA TYR A 343 -6.21 20.97 4.45
C TYR A 343 -4.72 21.25 4.51
N LEU A 344 -4.37 22.48 4.91
CA LEU A 344 -2.99 22.90 5.11
C LEU A 344 -2.50 22.45 6.48
N PHE A 345 -1.36 21.78 6.49
CA PHE A 345 -0.57 21.40 7.65
C PHE A 345 0.68 22.28 7.70
N PRO A 346 0.59 23.49 8.28
CA PRO A 346 1.71 24.43 8.32
C PRO A 346 2.77 23.98 9.33
N LEU A 347 3.85 24.75 9.43
CA LEU A 347 4.74 24.65 10.59
C LEU A 347 3.95 24.97 11.87
N PRO A 348 4.25 24.30 13.00
CA PRO A 348 3.53 24.48 14.24
C PRO A 348 3.67 25.91 14.76
N SER A 349 2.53 26.51 15.11
CA SER A 349 2.47 27.76 15.86
C SER A 349 3.14 27.63 17.22
N GLU A 350 3.50 28.74 17.84
CA GLU A 350 4.09 28.74 19.19
C GLU A 350 3.22 27.96 20.20
N ALA A 351 1.90 28.13 20.15
CA ALA A 351 0.96 27.39 20.98
C ALA A 351 1.04 25.87 20.75
N GLU A 352 1.12 25.41 19.49
CA GLU A 352 1.27 23.99 19.16
C GLU A 352 2.64 23.45 19.58
N ARG A 353 3.70 24.25 19.50
CA ARG A 353 5.03 23.88 20.02
C ARG A 353 5.02 23.75 21.54
N ILE A 354 4.30 24.62 22.25
CA ILE A 354 4.10 24.50 23.71
C ILE A 354 3.37 23.19 24.03
N LEU A 355 2.29 22.86 23.31
CA LEU A 355 1.58 21.59 23.48
C LEU A 355 2.50 20.38 23.24
N TYR A 356 3.38 20.46 22.23
CA TYR A 356 4.36 19.42 21.94
C TYR A 356 5.40 19.28 23.06
N CYS A 357 5.87 20.38 23.64
CA CYS A 357 6.75 20.37 24.80
C CYS A 357 6.05 19.76 26.03
N ASP A 358 4.77 20.07 26.23
CA ASP A 358 3.95 19.53 27.31
C ASP A 358 3.72 18.02 27.17
N TYR A 359 3.57 17.52 25.93
CA TYR A 359 3.58 16.09 25.63
C TYR A 359 4.88 15.42 26.09
N TRP A 360 6.04 15.98 25.72
CA TRP A 360 7.35 15.45 26.16
C TRP A 360 7.54 15.54 27.67
N ARG A 361 7.05 16.62 28.31
CA ARG A 361 7.04 16.76 29.76
C ARG A 361 6.26 15.64 30.43
N ALA A 362 5.06 15.32 29.94
CA ALA A 362 4.25 14.23 30.46
C ALA A 362 4.95 12.87 30.29
N LYS A 363 5.56 12.64 29.12
CA LYS A 363 6.32 11.42 28.80
C LYS A 363 7.54 11.23 29.71
N LEU A 364 8.20 12.32 30.10
CA LEU A 364 9.40 12.30 30.95
C LEU A 364 9.09 12.36 32.45
N ARG A 365 7.82 12.51 32.86
CA ARG A 365 7.41 12.63 34.27
C ARG A 365 7.89 11.47 35.15
N THR A 366 7.99 10.27 34.60
CA THR A 366 8.44 9.06 35.33
C THR A 366 9.96 8.92 35.39
N LYS A 367 10.72 9.85 34.81
CA LYS A 367 12.18 9.85 34.81
C LYS A 367 12.69 10.90 35.82
N PRO A 368 12.89 10.54 37.10
CA PRO A 368 13.29 11.50 38.14
C PRO A 368 14.63 12.17 37.84
N SER A 369 15.43 11.51 37.01
CA SER A 369 16.75 11.96 36.61
C SER A 369 16.71 13.15 35.64
N ILE A 370 15.56 13.53 35.06
CA ILE A 370 15.43 14.67 34.15
C ILE A 370 14.40 15.66 34.71
N LYS A 371 14.86 16.83 35.15
CA LYS A 371 13.98 17.89 35.66
C LYS A 371 13.39 18.70 34.50
N PHE A 372 12.08 18.59 34.28
CA PHE A 372 11.34 19.34 33.25
C PHE A 372 10.16 20.11 33.86
N PRO A 373 10.38 21.27 34.51
CA PRO A 373 9.30 22.09 35.05
C PRO A 373 8.48 22.77 33.94
N LYS A 374 7.22 23.11 34.25
CA LYS A 374 6.27 23.71 33.30
C LYS A 374 6.79 24.98 32.60
N LYS A 375 7.64 25.77 33.27
CA LYS A 375 8.23 26.99 32.71
C LYS A 375 9.18 26.76 31.51
N LEU A 376 9.73 25.54 31.34
CA LEU A 376 10.60 25.24 30.20
C LEU A 376 9.82 25.07 28.89
N SER A 377 8.55 24.65 28.93
CA SER A 377 7.75 24.48 27.70
C SER A 377 7.66 25.74 26.83
N PRO A 378 7.25 26.91 27.35
CA PRO A 378 7.25 28.16 26.57
C PRO A 378 8.67 28.61 26.18
N ALA A 379 9.67 28.38 27.02
CA ALA A 379 11.06 28.72 26.71
C ALA A 379 11.62 27.90 25.53
N ILE A 380 11.32 26.59 25.48
CA ILE A 380 11.73 25.72 24.38
C ILE A 380 10.95 26.09 23.10
N ALA A 381 9.66 26.40 23.24
CA ALA A 381 8.83 26.81 22.11
C ALA A 381 9.30 28.11 21.45
N SER A 382 9.88 29.05 22.22
CA SER A 382 10.38 30.32 21.68
C SER A 382 11.68 30.17 20.88
N ILE A 383 12.59 29.27 21.29
CA ILE A 383 13.84 29.02 20.57
C ILE A 383 13.69 28.07 19.38
N THR A 384 12.53 27.40 19.23
CA THR A 384 12.24 26.42 18.17
C THR A 384 11.32 26.97 17.07
N GLN A 385 11.32 28.29 16.87
CA GLN A 385 10.63 28.92 15.74
C GLN A 385 11.04 28.28 14.41
N ASP A 386 10.05 28.04 13.54
CA ASP A 386 10.18 27.40 12.22
C ASP A 386 10.53 25.90 12.21
N PHE A 387 10.62 25.26 13.38
CA PHE A 387 10.79 23.81 13.44
C PHE A 387 9.47 23.08 13.12
N SER A 388 9.52 22.06 12.27
CA SER A 388 8.42 21.10 12.15
C SER A 388 8.33 20.20 13.39
N PHE A 389 7.23 19.46 13.56
CA PHE A 389 7.15 18.47 14.66
C PHE A 389 8.24 17.40 14.56
N ALA A 390 8.73 17.09 13.36
CA ALA A 390 9.87 16.18 13.19
C ALA A 390 11.18 16.79 13.73
N TYR A 391 11.45 18.08 13.46
CA TYR A 391 12.60 18.78 14.03
C TYR A 391 12.50 18.96 15.55
N LEU A 392 11.29 19.24 16.07
CA LEU A 392 11.06 19.26 17.51
C LEU A 392 11.34 17.90 18.15
N LYS A 393 10.86 16.81 17.53
CA LYS A 393 11.15 15.45 17.98
C LYS A 393 12.65 15.21 18.03
N GLU A 394 13.38 15.59 16.99
CA GLU A 394 14.83 15.44 16.91
C GLU A 394 15.53 16.22 18.01
N ALA A 395 15.15 17.48 18.23
CA ALA A 395 15.71 18.30 19.30
C ALA A 395 15.56 17.62 20.67
N PHE A 396 14.36 17.12 21.00
CA PHE A 396 14.14 16.37 22.24
C PHE A 396 14.98 15.08 22.32
N VAL A 397 15.03 14.29 21.25
CA VAL A 397 15.79 13.03 21.24
C VAL A 397 17.29 13.29 21.39
N ALA A 398 17.85 14.21 20.62
CA ALA A 398 19.26 14.60 20.67
C ALA A 398 19.64 15.11 22.06
N THR A 399 18.83 16.01 22.64
CA THR A 399 19.04 16.53 24.00
C THR A 399 19.05 15.40 25.04
N LEU A 400 18.09 14.48 24.98
CA LEU A 400 18.01 13.39 25.95
C LEU A 400 19.19 12.40 25.82
N LEU A 401 19.65 12.14 24.60
CA LEU A 401 20.81 11.29 24.35
C LEU A 401 22.11 11.95 24.81
N ALA A 402 22.27 13.25 24.59
CA ALA A 402 23.42 14.02 25.08
C ALA A 402 23.48 14.01 26.62
N ILE A 403 22.35 14.22 27.30
CA ILE A 403 22.26 14.11 28.77
C ILE A 403 22.64 12.71 29.25
N ALA A 404 22.16 11.66 28.57
CA ALA A 404 22.50 10.28 28.92
C ALA A 404 23.99 9.97 28.71
N GLY A 405 24.58 10.46 27.60
CA GLY A 405 25.99 10.29 27.28
C GLY A 405 26.91 10.98 28.29
N ASN A 406 26.63 12.24 28.62
CA ASN A 406 27.43 13.01 29.58
C ASN A 406 27.44 12.41 30.99
N ARG A 407 26.37 11.70 31.37
CA ARG A 407 26.32 10.97 32.65
C ARG A 407 27.19 9.73 32.65
N SER A 408 27.24 9.00 31.54
CA SER A 408 28.12 7.84 31.40
C SER A 408 29.61 8.22 31.48
N GLU A 409 30.00 9.43 31.04
CA GLU A 409 31.36 9.96 31.18
C GLU A 409 31.68 10.45 32.59
N LYS A 410 30.70 11.01 33.32
CA LYS A 410 30.86 11.38 34.74
C LYS A 410 30.95 10.17 35.66
N ASP A 411 30.23 9.08 35.38
CA ASP A 411 30.34 7.84 36.16
C ASP A 411 31.68 7.10 35.92
N THR A 412 32.40 7.39 34.83
CA THR A 412 33.73 6.82 34.54
C THR A 412 34.90 7.68 35.04
N ARG A 413 34.69 8.98 35.27
CA ARG A 413 35.65 9.88 35.93
C ARG A 413 35.18 10.09 37.37
N GLY A 414 35.69 9.27 38.28
CA GLY A 414 35.29 9.23 39.69
C GLY A 414 35.04 10.60 40.33
N CYS A 415 34.01 10.65 41.16
CA CYS A 415 33.45 11.82 41.83
C CYS A 415 34.50 12.82 42.35
N SER A 416 34.32 14.08 41.98
CA SER A 416 34.62 15.20 42.88
C SER A 416 33.33 15.96 43.08
N ASP A 417 32.76 15.82 44.27
CA ASP A 417 31.60 16.56 44.74
C ASP A 417 31.98 18.03 44.92
N ASP A 418 31.41 18.90 44.10
CA ASP A 418 31.26 20.32 44.42
C ASP A 418 29.76 20.63 44.33
N GLU A 419 29.08 20.44 45.45
CA GLU A 419 27.75 20.99 45.69
C GLU A 419 27.90 22.50 45.93
N GLU A 420 27.67 23.32 44.90
CA GLU A 420 27.36 24.74 45.11
C GLU A 420 25.86 24.90 45.34
N GLU A 421 25.49 25.07 46.62
CA GLU A 421 24.24 25.72 47.00
C GLU A 421 24.28 27.21 46.58
N GLY A 422 23.49 27.56 45.58
CA GLY A 422 23.28 28.95 45.12
C GLY A 422 21.78 29.29 45.09
N GLY A 423 21.38 30.30 45.86
CA GLY A 423 19.99 30.60 46.19
C GLY A 423 19.17 31.37 45.15
N GLY A 424 17.84 31.22 45.31
CA GLY A 424 16.78 32.19 45.01
C GLY A 424 16.93 33.17 43.85
N GLY A 425 16.51 32.75 42.66
CA GLY A 425 16.27 33.61 41.50
C GLY A 425 16.22 32.78 40.22
N GLY A 426 15.14 32.00 40.05
CA GLY A 426 15.13 30.82 39.16
C GLY A 426 15.32 31.09 37.67
N ASP A 427 16.59 31.19 37.26
CA ASP A 427 17.03 31.21 35.87
C ASP A 427 16.65 29.91 35.16
N LEU A 428 16.41 29.98 33.85
CA LEU A 428 16.19 28.79 33.03
C LEU A 428 17.50 27.99 32.90
N ASP A 429 18.64 28.67 33.02
CA ASP A 429 19.97 28.06 32.89
C ASP A 429 20.35 27.11 34.02
N ASP A 430 19.56 27.05 35.11
CA ASP A 430 19.74 26.06 36.18
C ASP A 430 19.43 24.62 35.70
N TYR A 431 18.58 24.46 34.68
CA TYR A 431 18.13 23.15 34.23
C TYR A 431 19.05 22.57 33.16
N GLU A 432 19.64 21.40 33.44
CA GLU A 432 20.46 20.64 32.48
C GLU A 432 19.73 20.42 31.14
N LEU A 433 18.44 20.09 31.20
CA LEU A 433 17.59 19.93 30.02
C LEU A 433 17.55 21.19 29.15
N TRP A 434 17.47 22.37 29.76
CA TRP A 434 17.40 23.63 29.04
C TRP A 434 18.74 24.00 28.40
N ARG A 435 19.84 23.87 29.15
CA ARG A 435 21.20 24.14 28.61
C ARG A 435 21.48 23.28 27.39
N GLU A 436 21.21 21.98 27.49
CA GLU A 436 21.45 21.04 26.40
C GLU A 436 20.46 21.25 25.23
N MET A 437 19.19 21.58 25.50
CA MET A 437 18.23 21.93 24.45
C MET A 437 18.68 23.14 23.63
N LYS A 438 19.21 24.20 24.26
CA LYS A 438 19.76 25.35 23.52
C LYS A 438 20.86 24.93 22.54
N THR A 439 21.79 24.08 22.98
CA THR A 439 22.88 23.55 22.15
C THR A 439 22.34 22.75 20.96
N GLN A 440 21.45 21.79 21.21
CA GLN A 440 20.92 20.93 20.13
C GLN A 440 20.05 21.70 19.14
N VAL A 441 19.27 22.69 19.60
CA VAL A 441 18.50 23.57 18.71
C VAL A 441 19.42 24.42 17.84
N ALA A 442 20.53 24.94 18.37
CA ALA A 442 21.50 25.68 17.58
C ALA A 442 22.14 24.82 16.47
N LEU A 443 22.58 23.61 16.81
CA LEU A 443 23.14 22.65 15.84
C LEU A 443 22.13 22.31 14.74
N LEU A 444 20.87 22.03 15.11
CA LEU A 444 19.82 21.73 14.13
C LEU A 444 19.53 22.93 13.20
N ARG A 445 19.67 24.17 13.68
CA ARG A 445 19.52 25.36 12.84
C ARG A 445 20.64 25.50 11.82
N GLU A 446 21.89 25.29 12.23
CA GLU A 446 23.04 25.28 11.32
C GLU A 446 22.87 24.21 10.22
N ASP A 447 22.37 23.03 10.59
CA ASP A 447 22.03 21.95 9.67
C ASP A 447 20.87 22.30 8.71
N MET A 448 19.86 23.03 9.18
CA MET A 448 18.75 23.50 8.34
C MET A 448 19.21 24.52 7.30
N ASP A 449 20.07 25.46 7.70
CA ASP A 449 20.60 26.51 6.84
C ASP A 449 21.54 25.93 5.76
N SER A 450 22.41 24.99 6.14
CA SER A 450 23.31 24.31 5.19
C SER A 450 22.58 23.45 4.15
N ARG A 451 21.42 22.88 4.50
CA ARG A 451 20.58 22.06 3.59
C ARG A 451 19.58 22.88 2.78
N GLY A 452 19.51 24.20 2.96
CA GLY A 452 18.54 25.08 2.27
C GLY A 452 17.09 24.81 2.63
N VAL A 453 16.81 24.22 3.80
CA VAL A 453 15.45 23.84 4.25
C VAL A 453 14.57 25.08 4.50
N ASN A 454 15.19 26.24 4.73
CA ASN A 454 14.50 27.53 4.91
C ASN A 454 13.99 28.17 3.61
N ALA A 455 14.20 27.56 2.44
CA ALA A 455 13.61 28.00 1.17
C ALA A 455 12.18 27.43 0.98
N CYS A 456 11.25 27.72 1.89
CA CYS A 456 9.83 27.46 1.67
C CYS A 456 9.17 28.75 1.14
N PRO A 457 8.39 28.73 0.05
CA PRO A 457 7.68 29.92 -0.41
C PRO A 457 6.72 30.35 0.69
N THR A 458 6.72 31.65 1.01
CA THR A 458 5.80 32.27 1.95
C THR A 458 4.36 31.86 1.62
N TYR A 459 3.78 30.96 2.43
CA TYR A 459 2.34 30.68 2.39
C TYR A 459 1.63 31.95 2.86
N HIS A 460 1.14 32.75 1.93
CA HIS A 460 0.31 33.91 2.25
C HIS A 460 -0.89 33.44 3.09
N ARG A 461 -1.05 34.01 4.30
CA ARG A 461 -2.30 33.94 5.07
C ARG A 461 -3.44 34.36 4.15
N GLN A 462 -4.26 33.42 3.71
CA GLN A 462 -5.60 33.74 3.23
C GLN A 462 -6.46 33.96 4.48
N GLU A 463 -6.91 35.20 4.68
CA GLU A 463 -7.94 35.50 5.65
C GLU A 463 -9.26 34.80 5.26
N PRO A 464 -10.10 34.42 6.25
CA PRO A 464 -11.38 33.78 5.95
C PRO A 464 -12.28 34.76 5.17
N MET A 465 -12.72 34.34 3.98
CA MET A 465 -13.74 35.04 3.20
C MET A 465 -15.08 34.94 3.94
N ASP A 466 -15.49 36.04 4.57
CA ASP A 466 -16.84 36.24 5.07
C ASP A 466 -17.85 36.27 3.91
N LEU A 467 -18.78 35.33 3.90
CA LEU A 467 -19.93 35.31 2.99
C LEU A 467 -20.92 36.40 3.40
N VAL A 468 -20.74 37.61 2.88
CA VAL A 468 -21.76 38.67 2.95
C VAL A 468 -22.76 38.48 1.81
N ARG A 469 -24.03 38.27 2.20
CA ARG A 469 -25.22 38.37 1.34
C ARG A 469 -25.36 39.79 0.80
N THR A 470 -25.53 39.93 -0.51
CA THR A 470 -26.27 41.06 -1.10
C THR A 470 -27.19 40.57 -2.22
N GLN A 471 -28.47 40.89 -2.05
CA GLN A 471 -29.52 40.86 -3.06
C GLN A 471 -29.30 42.01 -4.05
N GLY A 472 -29.71 41.85 -5.33
CA GLY A 472 -29.90 42.99 -6.24
C GLY A 472 -29.71 42.71 -7.74
N GLU A 473 -30.78 42.22 -8.37
CA GLU A 473 -31.35 42.60 -9.69
C GLU A 473 -30.50 42.72 -10.99
N ALA A 474 -30.93 41.87 -11.95
CA ALA A 474 -31.30 42.14 -13.36
C ALA A 474 -30.29 42.68 -14.40
N GLY A 475 -30.13 41.91 -15.50
CA GLY A 475 -29.69 42.43 -16.79
C GLY A 475 -29.14 41.38 -17.76
N THR A 476 -30.01 40.72 -18.53
CA THR A 476 -29.63 39.95 -19.74
C THR A 476 -29.17 40.91 -20.86
N PRO A 477 -28.23 40.52 -21.74
CA PRO A 477 -28.66 40.21 -23.11
C PRO A 477 -27.94 39.01 -23.77
N ALA A 478 -28.62 38.49 -24.80
CA ALA A 478 -28.30 37.33 -25.62
C ALA A 478 -27.13 37.56 -26.63
N PRO A 479 -26.63 36.51 -27.31
CA PRO A 479 -25.29 36.47 -27.92
C PRO A 479 -25.28 36.90 -29.40
N THR A 480 -24.18 37.48 -29.85
CA THR A 480 -23.90 37.80 -31.25
C THR A 480 -22.97 36.77 -31.88
N ALA A 481 -23.38 36.24 -33.03
CA ALA A 481 -22.65 35.31 -33.87
C ALA A 481 -21.52 35.99 -34.66
N ALA A 482 -20.43 35.26 -34.91
CA ALA A 482 -19.50 35.48 -36.02
C ALA A 482 -18.82 34.15 -36.41
N GLU A 483 -18.55 34.05 -37.71
CA GLU A 483 -18.47 32.85 -38.56
C GLU A 483 -17.07 32.21 -38.71
N PRO A 484 -16.92 31.08 -39.44
CA PRO A 484 -15.91 30.04 -39.18
C PRO A 484 -14.58 30.21 -39.95
N PHE A 485 -13.49 29.71 -39.37
CA PHE A 485 -12.19 29.64 -40.03
C PHE A 485 -12.08 28.47 -41.00
N SER A 486 -11.57 28.81 -42.18
CA SER A 486 -11.36 28.01 -43.38
C SER A 486 -10.29 26.92 -43.25
N THR A 487 -10.60 25.78 -43.85
CA THR A 487 -9.73 24.65 -44.20
C THR A 487 -8.73 24.98 -45.31
N LEU A 488 -7.48 24.49 -45.20
CA LEU A 488 -6.56 24.22 -46.31
C LEU A 488 -5.72 22.95 -46.02
N PRO A 489 -5.15 22.28 -47.04
CA PRO A 489 -5.41 20.85 -47.25
C PRO A 489 -4.20 19.92 -47.05
N PHE A 490 -4.52 18.66 -46.79
CA PHE A 490 -3.62 17.50 -46.80
C PHE A 490 -3.26 17.10 -48.25
N ARG A 491 -1.97 16.87 -48.54
CA ARG A 491 -1.50 16.25 -49.80
C ARG A 491 -1.33 14.74 -49.63
N PRO A 492 -1.77 13.90 -50.59
CA PRO A 492 -1.68 12.45 -50.52
C PRO A 492 -0.44 11.89 -51.26
N GLY A 493 0.17 10.86 -50.68
CA GLY A 493 1.08 9.94 -51.37
C GLY A 493 0.41 8.57 -51.54
N ALA A 494 0.21 8.15 -52.80
CA ALA A 494 -0.20 6.82 -53.20
C ALA A 494 0.93 5.80 -52.93
N SER A 495 0.67 4.54 -52.54
CA SER A 495 0.42 3.40 -53.44
C SER A 495 0.24 2.14 -52.55
N ARG A 496 -0.96 1.56 -52.42
CA ARG A 496 -1.58 0.50 -53.26
C ARG A 496 -0.88 -0.87 -53.18
N ALA A 497 -1.49 -1.81 -52.44
CA ALA A 497 -1.70 -3.19 -52.90
C ALA A 497 -2.91 -3.80 -52.18
N LYS A 498 -3.90 -4.20 -52.99
CA LYS A 498 -5.19 -4.77 -52.61
C LYS A 498 -5.05 -6.24 -52.21
N ARG A 499 -5.92 -6.72 -51.33
CA ARG A 499 -6.67 -7.96 -51.58
C ARG A 499 -8.01 -7.95 -50.82
N ASN A 500 -9.09 -7.97 -51.61
CA ASN A 500 -10.45 -8.29 -51.19
C ASN A 500 -10.50 -9.71 -50.63
N LEU A 501 -11.45 -9.98 -49.72
CA LEU A 501 -12.46 -11.03 -49.86
C LEU A 501 -13.57 -10.83 -48.83
N ASP A 502 -14.77 -11.16 -49.27
CA ASP A 502 -16.09 -10.85 -48.74
C ASP A 502 -16.51 -11.66 -47.48
N ASN A 503 -17.36 -11.03 -46.65
CA ASN A 503 -18.57 -11.48 -45.89
C ASN A 503 -18.92 -13.00 -45.76
N PRO A 504 -19.83 -13.46 -44.84
CA PRO A 504 -20.64 -12.70 -43.87
C PRO A 504 -20.84 -13.33 -42.46
N ARG A 505 -21.54 -12.54 -41.63
CA ARG A 505 -22.22 -12.89 -40.37
C ARG A 505 -23.14 -14.12 -40.47
N LEU A 506 -23.26 -14.86 -39.36
CA LEU A 506 -24.43 -15.70 -39.04
C LEU A 506 -24.80 -15.53 -37.56
N THR A 507 -26.09 -15.28 -37.36
CA THR A 507 -26.84 -15.13 -36.10
C THR A 507 -27.60 -16.41 -35.76
N THR A 508 -28.24 -16.44 -34.56
CA THR A 508 -29.32 -17.34 -34.07
C THR A 508 -28.89 -18.75 -33.66
N THR A 509 -29.36 -19.44 -32.60
CA THR A 509 -30.50 -19.36 -31.64
C THR A 509 -30.23 -20.43 -30.55
N ASP A 510 -30.38 -20.16 -29.26
CA ASP A 510 -31.55 -20.47 -28.41
C ASP A 510 -31.88 -21.97 -28.20
N ARG A 511 -31.78 -22.48 -26.96
CA ARG A 511 -32.79 -23.34 -26.28
C ARG A 511 -32.39 -23.87 -24.88
N ASP A 512 -33.30 -23.58 -23.95
CA ASP A 512 -33.62 -24.16 -22.63
C ASP A 512 -33.50 -25.68 -22.43
N ALA A 513 -33.19 -26.09 -21.17
CA ALA A 513 -33.96 -27.00 -20.29
C ALA A 513 -33.12 -27.35 -19.02
N ARG A 514 -33.41 -26.91 -17.79
CA ARG A 514 -34.44 -27.29 -16.77
C ARG A 514 -34.28 -28.64 -16.03
N HIS A 515 -34.36 -28.54 -14.69
CA HIS A 515 -34.62 -29.51 -13.58
C HIS A 515 -33.43 -30.37 -13.07
N ALA A 516 -32.86 -30.22 -11.85
CA ALA A 516 -33.35 -30.28 -10.43
C ALA A 516 -33.49 -31.72 -9.86
N PRO A 517 -33.62 -31.96 -8.53
CA PRO A 517 -32.66 -31.82 -7.39
C PRO A 517 -32.64 -33.08 -6.48
N LEU A 518 -31.92 -33.09 -5.33
CA LEU A 518 -32.20 -33.80 -4.02
C LEU A 518 -30.91 -33.82 -3.14
N MET A 519 -30.88 -33.19 -1.96
CA MET A 519 -31.09 -33.75 -0.58
C MET A 519 -30.01 -34.76 -0.15
N THR A 520 -29.47 -34.85 1.09
CA THR A 520 -29.73 -34.31 2.43
C THR A 520 -28.61 -34.79 3.38
N ASP A 521 -28.34 -34.01 4.43
CA ASP A 521 -28.04 -34.37 5.83
C ASP A 521 -27.01 -35.44 6.23
N GLY A 522 -26.24 -35.10 7.28
CA GLY A 522 -25.68 -36.09 8.21
C GLY A 522 -24.47 -35.59 9.00
N GLY A 523 -24.71 -34.92 10.13
CA GLY A 523 -23.65 -34.55 11.09
C GLY A 523 -23.15 -35.71 11.94
N MET A 524 -21.97 -35.54 12.54
CA MET A 524 -21.62 -36.16 13.83
C MET A 524 -20.42 -35.48 14.50
N PHE A 525 -20.64 -35.13 15.77
CA PHE A 525 -19.65 -34.79 16.80
C PHE A 525 -18.66 -35.94 17.05
N VAL A 526 -17.38 -35.63 17.30
CA VAL A 526 -16.59 -36.21 18.42
C VAL A 526 -15.51 -35.22 18.90
N ASP A 527 -15.48 -35.05 20.22
CA ASP A 527 -14.53 -34.37 21.12
C ASP A 527 -13.14 -35.03 21.16
N SER A 528 -12.05 -34.25 21.17
CA SER A 528 -10.89 -34.56 22.01
C SER A 528 -9.90 -33.39 22.11
N ARG A 529 -9.73 -32.90 23.34
CA ARG A 529 -8.62 -32.10 23.85
C ARG A 529 -7.26 -32.72 23.49
N PHE A 530 -6.29 -31.90 23.09
CA PHE A 530 -4.89 -32.07 23.49
C PHE A 530 -4.12 -30.74 23.35
N ASP A 531 -3.48 -30.36 24.44
CA ASP A 531 -2.53 -29.25 24.57
C ASP A 531 -1.29 -29.48 23.69
N GLY A 532 -0.78 -28.41 23.07
CA GLY A 532 0.46 -28.47 22.30
C GLY A 532 0.89 -27.10 21.76
N ILE A 533 1.63 -26.36 22.58
CA ILE A 533 2.36 -25.14 22.24
C ILE A 533 3.14 -25.35 20.92
N SER A 534 2.84 -24.57 19.88
CA SER A 534 3.75 -24.39 18.75
C SER A 534 3.88 -22.91 18.39
N SER A 535 5.13 -22.46 18.45
CA SER A 535 5.59 -21.12 18.13
C SER A 535 5.29 -20.80 16.67
N ALA A 536 4.45 -19.77 16.47
CA ALA A 536 4.13 -19.22 15.17
C ALA A 536 5.40 -18.81 14.41
N GLY A 537 5.61 -19.45 13.27
CA GLY A 537 6.62 -19.08 12.30
C GLY A 537 6.32 -17.71 11.70
N VAL A 538 7.28 -16.81 11.85
CA VAL A 538 7.31 -15.50 11.20
C VAL A 538 7.56 -15.73 9.71
N GLY A 539 6.50 -15.64 8.91
CA GLY A 539 6.59 -15.53 7.45
C GLY A 539 7.01 -14.12 7.07
N TRP A 540 8.05 -14.03 6.24
CA TRP A 540 8.54 -12.80 5.61
C TRP A 540 7.75 -12.46 4.36
#